data_AF-F3ZMV4-F1
#
_entry.id   AF-F3ZMV4-F1
#
_cell.length_a   1.000
_cell.length_b   1.000
_cell.length_c   1.000
_cell.angle_alpha   90.00
_cell.angle_beta   90.00
_cell.angle_gamma   90.00
#
_symmetry.space_group_name_H-M   'P 1'
#
loop_
_entity.id
_entity.type
_entity.pdbx_description
1 polymer ?
#
loop_
_entity_poly.entity_id
_entity_poly.type
_entity_poly.pdbx_seq_one_letter_code
_entity_poly.pdbx_strand_id
1 'polypeptide(L)'
;MRDQYADHLSAFGAAATEGIQGVLDESNYGQLSSLDFDETEQGIFVSFTIDLSGEVAERWGSDVYTRRYLIIRTQDGPVDPVEFGASLLHTSVMEDLDTAGRRSAR
;
A
#
# COMPACT_ATOMS: atom_id res chain seq x y z
N MET A 1 16.78 11.57 -6.17
CA MET A 1 16.54 11.48 -4.72
C MET A 1 16.57 10.05 -4.22
N ARG A 2 16.24 9.08 -5.08
CA ARG A 2 16.24 7.65 -4.74
C ARG A 2 17.52 7.17 -4.04
N ASP A 3 18.70 7.54 -4.54
CA ASP A 3 19.98 7.16 -3.93
C ASP A 3 20.22 7.78 -2.56
N GLN A 4 19.78 9.03 -2.36
CA GLN A 4 19.93 9.75 -1.10
C GLN A 4 19.12 9.10 0.03
N TYR A 5 17.98 8.49 -0.32
CA TYR A 5 17.06 7.88 0.63
C TYR A 5 17.00 6.35 0.49
N ALA A 6 18.01 5.72 -0.11
CA ALA A 6 18.01 4.29 -0.41
C ALA A 6 17.71 3.43 0.84
N ASP A 7 18.34 3.75 1.98
CA ASP A 7 18.11 3.02 3.24
C ASP A 7 16.66 3.17 3.75
N HIS A 8 16.11 4.39 3.65
CA HIS A 8 14.73 4.65 4.03
C HIS A 8 13.74 3.90 3.12
N LEU A 9 13.97 3.93 1.80
CA LEU A 9 13.12 3.23 0.83
C LEU A 9 13.19 1.71 1.01
N SER A 10 14.38 1.16 1.29
CA SER A 10 14.55 -0.26 1.57
C SER A 10 13.81 -0.68 2.84
N ALA A 11 13.97 0.09 3.93
CA ALA A 11 13.31 -0.20 5.20
C ALA A 11 11.78 -0.05 5.08
N PHE A 12 11.32 1.01 4.41
CA PHE A 12 9.90 1.23 4.13
C PHE A 12 9.31 0.10 3.29
N GLY A 13 9.99 -0.30 2.22
CA GLY A 13 9.53 -1.39 1.35
C GLY A 13 9.39 -2.70 2.09
N ALA A 14 10.34 -3.03 2.97
CA ALA A 14 10.26 -4.23 3.80
C ALA A 14 9.08 -4.17 4.79
N ALA A 15 8.96 -3.08 5.56
CA ALA A 15 7.90 -2.91 6.55
C ALA A 15 6.49 -2.88 5.90
N ALA A 16 6.35 -2.17 4.77
CA ALA A 16 5.09 -2.12 4.03
C ALA A 16 4.72 -3.47 3.43
N THR A 17 5.69 -4.20 2.86
CA THR A 17 5.46 -5.55 2.33
C THR A 17 4.98 -6.48 3.44
N GLU A 18 5.72 -6.57 4.55
CA GLU A 18 5.36 -7.41 5.69
C GLU A 18 3.96 -7.05 6.24
N GLY A 19 3.70 -5.75 6.43
CA GLY A 19 2.43 -5.26 6.95
C GLY A 19 1.24 -5.57 6.03
N ILE A 20 1.38 -5.37 4.72
CA ILE A 20 0.32 -5.69 3.75
C ILE A 20 0.12 -7.21 3.70
N GLN A 21 1.21 -7.99 3.64
CA GLN A 21 1.13 -9.45 3.61
C GLN A 21 0.37 -9.99 4.83
N GLY A 22 0.65 -9.47 6.02
CA GLY A 22 -0.08 -9.83 7.24
C GLY A 22 -1.58 -9.59 7.14
N VAL A 23 -2.00 -8.43 6.62
CA VAL A 23 -3.42 -8.12 6.39
C VAL A 23 -4.06 -9.09 5.39
N LEU A 24 -3.34 -9.41 4.30
CA LEU A 24 -3.83 -10.32 3.27
C LEU A 24 -3.98 -11.76 3.77
N ASP A 25 -3.02 -12.24 4.57
CA ASP A 25 -2.99 -13.59 5.12
C ASP A 25 -4.06 -13.79 6.21
N GLU A 26 -4.28 -12.80 7.08
CA GLU A 26 -5.25 -12.89 8.18
C GLU A 26 -6.69 -13.07 7.69
N SER A 27 -7.05 -12.42 6.59
CA SER A 27 -8.43 -12.38 6.08
C SER A 27 -8.60 -13.01 4.69
N ASN A 28 -7.55 -13.66 4.18
CA ASN A 28 -7.52 -14.31 2.86
C ASN A 28 -7.99 -13.38 1.72
N TYR A 29 -7.51 -12.14 1.71
CA TYR A 29 -7.94 -11.13 0.73
C TYR A 29 -7.30 -11.29 -0.65
N GLY A 30 -6.19 -12.01 -0.74
CA GLY A 30 -5.45 -12.15 -1.99
C GLY A 30 -3.96 -12.18 -1.75
N GLN A 31 -3.19 -11.71 -2.73
CA GLN A 31 -1.73 -11.66 -2.67
C GLN A 31 -1.20 -10.31 -3.11
N LEU A 32 -0.12 -9.85 -2.48
CA LEU A 32 0.62 -8.69 -2.95
C LEU A 32 1.42 -9.09 -4.20
N SER A 33 1.08 -8.53 -5.35
CA SER A 33 1.71 -8.85 -6.63
C SER A 33 2.84 -7.91 -7.02
N SER A 34 2.78 -6.64 -6.59
CA SER A 34 3.89 -5.70 -6.75
C SER A 34 3.96 -4.64 -5.66
N LEU A 35 5.16 -4.16 -5.38
CA LEU A 35 5.43 -2.95 -4.62
C LEU A 35 6.65 -2.25 -5.22
N ASP A 36 6.45 -1.03 -5.70
CA ASP A 36 7.41 -0.26 -6.47
C ASP A 36 7.53 1.17 -5.96
N PHE A 37 8.70 1.77 -6.20
CA PHE A 37 8.94 3.18 -5.90
C PHE A 37 9.12 3.98 -7.19
N ASP A 38 8.37 5.09 -7.29
CA ASP A 38 8.38 6.01 -8.43
C ASP A 38 8.83 7.40 -7.98
N GLU A 39 9.86 7.95 -8.63
CA GLU A 39 10.37 9.29 -8.35
C GLU A 39 9.80 10.29 -9.37
N THR A 40 9.21 11.37 -8.85
CA THR A 40 8.61 12.45 -9.65
C THR A 40 9.12 13.80 -9.16
N GLU A 41 8.70 14.89 -9.83
CA GLU A 41 9.01 16.26 -9.39
C GLU A 41 8.49 16.57 -7.97
N GLN A 42 7.39 15.93 -7.54
CA GLN A 42 6.80 16.12 -6.21
C GLN A 42 7.53 15.34 -5.11
N GLY A 43 8.26 14.30 -5.49
CA GLY A 43 8.98 13.42 -4.57
C GLY A 43 8.85 11.95 -4.94
N ILE A 44 9.11 11.07 -3.98
CA ILE A 44 9.08 9.62 -4.15
C ILE A 44 7.76 9.07 -3.61
N PHE A 45 7.09 8.29 -4.46
CA PHE A 45 5.88 7.57 -4.13
C PHE A 45 6.16 6.08 -4.04
N VAL A 46 5.42 5.41 -3.18
CA VAL A 46 5.26 3.95 -3.20
C VAL A 46 3.96 3.63 -3.94
N SER A 47 4.01 2.63 -4.81
CA SER A 47 2.85 2.06 -5.50
C SER A 47 2.83 0.56 -5.26
N PHE A 48 1.66 -0.01 -5.07
CA PHE A 48 1.52 -1.45 -4.90
C PHE A 48 0.25 -1.98 -5.54
N THR A 49 0.30 -3.25 -5.88
CA THR A 49 -0.80 -4.00 -6.50
C THR A 49 -1.08 -5.25 -5.70
N ILE A 50 -2.36 -5.50 -5.45
CA ILE A 50 -2.85 -6.70 -4.79
C ILE A 50 -3.78 -7.40 -5.78
N ASP A 51 -3.50 -8.67 -6.04
CA ASP A 51 -4.42 -9.54 -6.77
C ASP A 51 -5.44 -10.06 -5.76
N LEU A 52 -6.67 -9.58 -5.87
CA LEU A 52 -7.79 -9.95 -5.00
C LEU A 52 -8.32 -11.33 -5.38
N SER A 53 -8.89 -12.03 -4.39
CA SER A 53 -9.49 -13.34 -4.62
C SER A 53 -10.81 -13.52 -3.85
N GLY A 54 -11.60 -14.53 -4.25
CA GLY A 54 -12.81 -14.93 -3.53
C GLY A 54 -13.85 -13.81 -3.37
N GLU A 55 -14.50 -13.78 -2.21
CA GLU A 55 -15.62 -12.86 -1.91
C GLU A 55 -15.19 -11.39 -2.00
N VAL A 56 -13.96 -11.03 -1.63
CA VAL A 56 -13.53 -9.63 -1.70
C VAL A 56 -13.42 -9.14 -3.16
N ALA A 57 -12.91 -9.96 -4.07
CA ALA A 57 -12.87 -9.64 -5.50
C ALA A 57 -14.29 -9.47 -6.08
N GLU A 58 -15.23 -10.34 -5.69
CA GLU A 58 -16.64 -10.24 -6.10
C GLU A 58 -17.30 -8.97 -5.58
N ARG A 59 -17.08 -8.60 -4.31
CA ARG A 59 -17.61 -7.39 -3.70
C ARG A 59 -17.01 -6.12 -4.31
N TRP A 60 -15.72 -6.15 -4.63
CA TRP A 60 -15.00 -5.04 -5.25
C TRP A 60 -15.34 -4.87 -6.73
N GLY A 61 -15.76 -5.95 -7.41
CA GLY A 61 -16.04 -5.98 -8.84
C GLY A 61 -14.76 -5.95 -9.70
N SER A 62 -13.61 -6.25 -9.10
CA SER A 62 -12.30 -6.31 -9.74
C SER A 62 -11.42 -7.29 -8.97
N ASP A 63 -10.60 -8.04 -9.69
CA ASP A 63 -9.55 -8.93 -9.18
C ASP A 63 -8.24 -8.18 -8.91
N VAL A 64 -8.17 -6.89 -9.20
CA VAL A 64 -6.99 -6.05 -8.99
C VAL A 64 -7.33 -4.86 -8.11
N TYR A 65 -6.50 -4.63 -7.10
CA TYR A 65 -6.49 -3.43 -6.26
C TYR A 65 -5.12 -2.75 -6.33
N THR A 66 -5.10 -1.47 -6.66
CA THR A 66 -3.87 -0.69 -6.80
C THR A 66 -3.99 0.61 -6.02
N ARG A 67 -2.93 0.98 -5.30
CA ARG A 67 -2.81 2.28 -4.63
C ARG A 67 -1.43 2.88 -4.81
N ARG A 68 -1.34 4.17 -4.52
CA ARG A 68 -0.12 4.97 -4.54
C ARG A 68 -0.13 5.96 -3.38
N TYR A 69 0.99 6.08 -2.67
CA TYR A 69 1.18 7.02 -1.54
C TYR A 69 2.49 7.79 -1.70
N LEU A 70 2.48 9.08 -1.38
CA LEU A 70 3.70 9.91 -1.33
C LEU A 70 4.42 9.64 -0.01
N ILE A 71 5.68 9.22 -0.08
CA ILE A 71 6.46 8.86 1.12
C ILE A 71 7.64 9.80 1.38
N ILE A 72 8.13 10.49 0.35
CA ILE A 72 9.20 11.50 0.47
C ILE A 72 8.82 12.69 -0.38
N ARG A 73 8.81 13.91 0.18
CA ARG A 73 8.66 15.17 -0.56
C ARG A 73 10.02 15.68 -1.02
N THR A 74 10.08 16.24 -2.22
CA THR A 74 11.33 16.78 -2.79
C THR A 74 12.02 17.82 -1.90
N GLN A 75 11.24 18.66 -1.21
CA GLN A 75 11.78 19.77 -0.40
C GLN A 75 11.88 19.45 1.09
N ASP A 76 11.02 18.56 1.60
CA ASP A 76 10.87 18.32 3.04
C ASP A 76 11.44 16.97 3.50
N GLY A 77 11.82 16.09 2.56
CA GLY A 77 12.30 14.74 2.87
C GLY A 77 11.15 13.78 3.21
N PRO A 78 11.39 12.72 4.00
CA PRO A 78 10.38 11.73 4.35
C PRO A 78 9.14 12.37 4.99
N VAL A 79 7.96 11.97 4.51
CA VAL A 79 6.68 12.46 5.04
C VAL A 79 6.46 11.95 6.45
N ASP A 80 6.79 10.68 6.68
CA ASP A 80 6.62 9.97 7.94
C ASP A 80 7.85 9.12 8.27
N PRO A 81 8.09 8.77 9.54
CA PRO A 81 8.99 7.69 9.91
C PRO A 81 8.56 6.36 9.27
N VAL A 82 9.53 5.50 8.93
CA VAL A 82 9.32 4.23 8.21
C VAL A 82 8.16 3.40 8.77
N GLU A 83 8.25 3.03 10.05
CA GLU A 83 7.26 2.17 10.72
C GLU A 83 5.87 2.81 10.72
N PHE A 84 5.80 4.12 10.97
CA PHE A 84 4.54 4.84 11.02
C PHE A 84 3.89 4.94 9.63
N GLY A 85 4.66 5.33 8.61
CA GLY A 85 4.15 5.43 7.24
C GLY A 85 3.75 4.07 6.66
N ALA A 86 4.52 3.00 6.94
CA ALA A 86 4.14 1.65 6.59
C ALA A 86 2.84 1.23 7.32
N SER A 87 2.71 1.60 8.60
CA SER A 87 1.53 1.29 9.41
C SER A 87 0.23 1.93 8.89
N LEU A 88 0.32 3.17 8.39
CA LEU A 88 -0.80 3.85 7.76
C LEU A 88 -1.21 3.17 6.45
N LEU A 89 -0.23 2.72 5.66
CA LEU A 89 -0.48 2.08 4.37
C LEU A 89 -1.25 0.77 4.54
N HIS A 90 -0.74 -0.19 5.31
CA HIS A 90 -1.44 -1.48 5.45
C HIS A 90 -2.75 -1.37 6.26
N THR A 91 -2.88 -0.40 7.18
CA THR A 91 -4.18 -0.09 7.81
C THR A 91 -5.19 0.40 6.77
N SER A 92 -4.79 1.31 5.87
CA SER A 92 -5.66 1.77 4.78
C SER A 92 -6.06 0.62 3.84
N VAL A 93 -5.15 -0.32 3.56
CA VAL A 93 -5.46 -1.53 2.79
C VAL A 93 -6.51 -2.36 3.50
N MET A 94 -6.32 -2.67 4.78
CA MET A 94 -7.30 -3.42 5.58
C MET A 94 -8.67 -2.71 5.55
N GLU A 95 -8.71 -1.40 5.81
CA GLU A 95 -9.96 -0.63 5.80
C GLU A 95 -10.65 -0.66 4.43
N ASP A 96 -9.90 -0.47 3.35
CA ASP A 96 -10.45 -0.51 1.99
C ASP A 96 -11.02 -1.89 1.66
N LEU A 97 -10.32 -2.98 2.01
CA LEU A 97 -10.74 -4.37 1.73
C LEU A 97 -11.85 -4.86 2.67
N ASP A 98 -11.91 -4.35 3.91
CA ASP A 98 -13.00 -4.60 4.87
C ASP A 98 -14.28 -3.87 4.45
N THR A 99 -14.14 -2.65 3.95
CA THR A 99 -15.29 -1.79 3.58
C THR A 99 -15.75 -1.97 2.13
N ALA A 100 -14.92 -2.62 1.31
CA ALA A 100 -15.22 -3.19 0.00
C ALA A 100 -16.61 -3.86 -0.01
N GLY A 101 -17.59 -3.18 -0.60
CA GLY A 101 -18.89 -3.77 -0.86
C GLY A 101 -19.93 -3.69 0.25
N ARG A 102 -19.85 -2.72 1.19
CA ARG A 102 -21.11 -2.25 1.81
C ARG A 102 -22.00 -1.77 0.67
N ARG A 103 -22.96 -2.60 0.24
CA ARG A 103 -24.07 -2.15 -0.60
C ARG A 103 -24.57 -0.88 0.06
N SER A 104 -24.47 0.24 -0.65
CA SER A 104 -25.20 1.44 -0.27
C SER A 104 -26.64 0.97 -0.05
N ALA A 105 -27.12 1.09 1.19
CA ALA A 105 -28.51 0.81 1.51
C ALA A 105 -29.34 1.84 0.72
N ARG A 106 -29.72 1.47 -0.51
CA ARG A 106 -30.77 2.13 -1.27
C ARG A 106 -32.10 1.51 -0.91
#